data_AF-W1XUT9-F1
#
_entry.id   AF-W1XUT9-F1
#
_cell.length_a   1.000
_cell.length_b   1.000
_cell.length_c   1.000
_cell.angle_alpha   90.00
_cell.angle_beta   90.00
_cell.angle_gamma   90.00
#
_symmetry.space_group_name_H-M   'P 1'
#
loop_
_entity.id
_entity.type
_entity.pdbx_description
1 polymer ?
#
loop_
_entity_poly.entity_id
_entity_poly.type
_entity_poly.pdbx_seq_one_letter_code
_entity_poly.pdbx_strand_id
1 'polypeptide(L)'
;ELEMIKELTLLTAKPSLYVANISEDEVSDYSANEYVKRVEEYAKNEGAGIVVVSARIESEIAELSEEESAAFLEDLGLEESGLTKLIKASYALLGLINYFTAGEMEARAWT
;
A
#
# COMPACT_ATOMS: atom_id res chain seq x y z
N GLU A 1 28.74 0.65 9.76
CA GLU A 1 28.70 1.85 8.89
C GLU A 1 27.37 2.59 9.00
N LEU A 2 26.22 1.95 8.75
CA LEU A 2 24.88 2.57 8.90
C LEU A 2 24.62 3.22 10.28
N GLU A 3 25.06 2.57 11.37
CA GLU A 3 24.96 3.12 12.74
C GLU A 3 25.65 4.49 12.88
N MET A 4 26.80 4.67 12.22
CA MET A 4 27.62 5.87 12.34
C MET A 4 27.05 7.08 11.60
N ILE A 5 26.23 6.83 10.57
CA ILE A 5 25.61 7.88 9.75
C ILE A 5 24.14 8.13 10.13
N LYS A 6 23.62 7.41 11.13
CA LYS A 6 22.22 7.51 11.58
C LYS A 6 21.86 8.92 12.05
N GLU A 7 22.78 9.58 12.74
CA GLU A 7 22.60 10.97 13.23
C GLU A 7 22.48 12.00 12.11
N LEU A 8 22.95 11.69 10.90
CA LEU A 8 22.85 12.58 9.75
C LEU A 8 21.43 12.65 9.18
N THR A 9 20.56 11.68 9.51
CA THR A 9 19.15 11.63 9.07
C THR A 9 18.97 11.81 7.55
N LEU A 10 19.86 11.20 6.76
CA LEU A 10 19.90 11.36 5.31
C LEU A 10 18.57 11.02 4.65
N LEU A 11 18.12 11.86 3.72
CA LEU A 11 16.85 11.66 3.00
C LEU A 11 16.89 10.38 2.15
N THR A 12 18.01 10.13 1.47
CA THR A 12 18.20 8.96 0.59
C THR A 12 18.38 7.64 1.35
N ALA A 13 18.57 7.69 2.68
CA ALA A 13 18.63 6.51 3.52
C ALA A 13 17.24 6.07 4.00
N LYS A 14 16.19 6.88 3.76
CA LYS A 14 14.83 6.53 4.15
C LYS A 14 14.32 5.39 3.24
N PRO A 15 13.65 4.37 3.80
CA PRO A 15 13.04 3.34 2.98
C PRO A 15 11.95 3.98 2.11
N SER A 16 11.87 3.54 0.86
CA SER A 16 11.00 4.12 -0.16
C SER A 16 10.03 3.08 -0.70
N LEU A 17 8.82 3.52 -1.06
CA LEU A 17 7.77 2.70 -1.65
C LEU A 17 7.24 3.40 -2.89
N TYR A 18 7.23 2.68 -4.01
CA TYR A 18 6.69 3.17 -5.26
C TYR A 18 5.17 2.96 -5.30
N VAL A 19 4.42 4.01 -5.59
CA VAL A 19 2.97 3.94 -5.77
C VAL A 19 2.67 4.20 -7.24
N ALA A 20 2.35 3.13 -7.98
CA ALA A 20 2.02 3.19 -9.39
C ALA A 20 0.51 3.47 -9.54
N ASN A 21 0.19 4.70 -9.94
CA ASN A 21 -1.18 5.09 -10.21
C ASN A 21 -1.57 4.71 -11.65
N ILE A 22 -2.58 3.87 -11.80
CA ILE A 22 -3.06 3.36 -13.09
C ILE A 22 -4.53 3.70 -13.35
N SER A 23 -4.96 3.50 -14.59
CA SER A 23 -6.36 3.64 -14.97
C SER A 23 -7.22 2.59 -14.27
N GLU A 24 -8.50 2.88 -14.10
CA GLU A 24 -9.46 1.95 -13.48
C GLU A 24 -9.66 0.69 -14.31
N ASP A 25 -9.60 0.82 -15.64
CA ASP A 25 -9.80 -0.27 -16.57
C ASP A 25 -8.72 -1.36 -16.44
N GLU A 26 -7.57 -1.00 -15.88
CA GLU A 26 -6.40 -1.87 -15.70
C GLU A 26 -6.21 -2.33 -14.26
N VAL A 27 -7.03 -1.86 -13.30
CA VAL A 27 -6.78 -2.11 -11.87
C VAL A 27 -6.93 -3.57 -11.49
N SER A 28 -7.86 -4.28 -12.14
CA SER A 28 -8.16 -5.68 -11.92
C SER A 28 -7.15 -6.60 -12.61
N ASP A 29 -6.59 -6.16 -13.74
CA ASP A 29 -5.49 -6.83 -14.43
C ASP A 29 -4.56 -5.82 -15.12
N TYR A 30 -3.44 -5.52 -14.46
CA TYR A 30 -2.39 -4.65 -14.97
C TYR A 30 -1.19 -5.44 -15.54
N SER A 31 -1.33 -6.76 -15.74
CA SER A 31 -0.24 -7.62 -16.22
C SER A 31 0.24 -7.26 -17.64
N ALA A 32 -0.59 -6.59 -18.43
CA ALA A 32 -0.25 -6.08 -19.75
C ALA A 32 0.38 -4.67 -19.71
N ASN A 33 0.28 -3.94 -18.60
CA ASN A 33 0.73 -2.55 -18.51
C ASN A 33 2.26 -2.47 -18.47
N GLU A 34 2.85 -1.95 -19.55
CA GLU A 34 4.29 -1.80 -19.67
C GLU A 34 4.89 -0.80 -18.67
N TYR A 35 4.13 0.23 -18.28
CA TYR A 35 4.60 1.23 -17.34
C TYR A 35 4.72 0.65 -15.94
N VAL A 36 3.75 -0.16 -15.51
CA VAL A 36 3.82 -0.87 -14.23
C VAL A 36 5.06 -1.75 -14.20
N LYS A 37 5.30 -2.57 -15.23
CA LYS A 37 6.50 -3.43 -15.32
C LYS A 37 7.81 -2.64 -15.22
N ARG A 38 7.88 -1.46 -15.87
CA ARG A 38 9.07 -0.60 -15.77
C ARG A 38 9.27 -0.07 -14.35
N VAL A 39 8.20 0.30 -13.65
CA VAL A 39 8.29 0.75 -12.26
C VAL A 39 8.66 -0.41 -11.34
N GLU A 40 8.14 -1.61 -11.57
CA GLU A 40 8.51 -2.82 -10.83
C GLU A 40 10.00 -3.13 -10.97
N GLU A 41 10.53 -3.08 -12.19
CA GLU A 41 11.95 -3.29 -12.46
C GLU A 41 12.82 -2.22 -11.79
N TYR A 42 12.40 -0.95 -11.88
CA TYR A 42 13.10 0.16 -11.23
C TYR A 42 13.10 0.02 -9.70
N ALA A 43 11.95 -0.25 -9.10
CA ALA A 43 11.79 -0.44 -7.66
C ALA A 43 12.66 -1.60 -7.16
N LYS A 44 12.70 -2.71 -7.90
CA LYS A 44 13.55 -3.86 -7.58
C LYS A 44 15.04 -3.50 -7.59
N ASN A 45 15.49 -2.69 -8.56
CA ASN A 45 16.89 -2.25 -8.62
C ASN A 45 17.29 -1.34 -7.45
N GLU A 46 16.34 -0.58 -6.90
CA GLU A 46 16.54 0.23 -5.70
C GLU A 46 16.28 -0.51 -4.38
N GLY A 47 15.82 -1.77 -4.43
CA GLY A 47 15.40 -2.52 -3.25
C GLY A 47 14.14 -1.96 -2.58
N ALA A 48 13.33 -1.22 -3.33
CA ALA A 48 12.07 -0.63 -2.89
C ALA A 48 10.88 -1.54 -3.23
N GLY A 49 9.81 -1.43 -2.45
CA GLY A 49 8.54 -2.06 -2.77
C GLY A 49 7.74 -1.27 -3.80
N ILE A 50 6.69 -1.89 -4.34
CA ILE A 50 5.72 -1.26 -5.24
C ILE A 50 4.29 -1.60 -4.80
N VAL A 51 3.39 -0.64 -4.89
CA VAL A 51 1.94 -0.81 -4.76
C VAL A 51 1.28 -0.20 -5.98
N VAL A 52 0.41 -0.97 -6.63
CA VAL A 52 -0.39 -0.50 -7.77
C VAL A 52 -1.77 -0.11 -7.27
N VAL A 53 -2.22 1.10 -7.59
CA VAL A 53 -3.51 1.65 -7.17
C VAL A 53 -4.15 2.42 -8.31
N SER A 54 -5.48 2.60 -8.27
CA SER A 54 -6.15 3.61 -9.08
C SER A 54 -6.71 4.70 -8.17
N ALA A 55 -6.08 5.87 -8.18
CA ALA A 55 -6.47 6.97 -7.31
C ALA A 55 -7.92 7.45 -7.54
N ARG A 56 -8.48 7.19 -8.72
CA ARG A 56 -9.87 7.55 -9.05
C ARG A 56 -10.86 6.60 -8.34
N ILE A 57 -10.68 5.29 -8.46
CA ILE A 57 -11.42 4.28 -7.66
C ILE A 57 -11.29 4.56 -6.16
N GLU A 58 -10.09 4.84 -5.65
CA GLU A 58 -9.93 5.10 -4.21
C GLU A 58 -10.69 6.35 -3.75
N SER A 59 -10.80 7.37 -4.61
CA SER A 59 -11.59 8.57 -4.31
C SER A 59 -13.08 8.26 -4.27
N GLU A 60 -13.57 7.40 -5.16
CA GLU A 60 -14.97 6.96 -5.18
C GLU A 60 -15.28 6.12 -3.95
N ILE A 61 -14.43 5.14 -3.62
CA ILE A 61 -14.55 4.29 -2.42
C ILE A 61 -14.60 5.14 -1.14
N ALA A 62 -13.83 6.23 -1.06
CA ALA A 62 -13.79 7.10 0.12
C ALA A 62 -15.11 7.83 0.41
N GLU A 63 -16.00 7.94 -0.57
CA GLU A 63 -17.33 8.56 -0.43
C GLU A 63 -18.44 7.54 -0.12
N LEU A 64 -18.16 6.25 -0.23
CA LEU A 64 -19.11 5.17 0.00
C LEU A 64 -19.15 4.74 1.47
N SER A 65 -20.29 4.19 1.90
CA SER A 65 -20.36 3.43 3.16
C SER A 65 -19.58 2.12 3.07
N GLU A 66 -19.29 1.46 4.21
CA GLU A 66 -18.58 0.18 4.22
C GLU A 66 -19.31 -0.91 3.39
N GLU A 67 -20.64 -0.94 3.47
CA GLU A 67 -21.48 -1.91 2.76
C GLU A 67 -21.44 -1.67 1.25
N GLU A 68 -21.53 -0.41 0.83
CA GLU A 68 -21.45 -0.02 -0.59
C GLU A 68 -20.05 -0.22 -1.17
N SER A 69 -19.02 0.10 -0.39
CA SER A 69 -17.61 -0.11 -0.76
C SER A 69 -17.30 -1.58 -1.00
N ALA A 70 -17.79 -2.47 -0.15
CA ALA A 70 -17.61 -3.92 -0.31
C ALA A 70 -18.26 -4.42 -1.61
N ALA A 71 -19.49 -4.00 -1.90
CA ALA A 71 -20.17 -4.35 -3.16
C ALA A 71 -19.44 -3.79 -4.39
N PHE A 72 -18.95 -2.55 -4.31
CA PHE A 72 -18.21 -1.90 -5.39
C PHE A 72 -16.89 -2.61 -5.71
N LEU A 73 -16.16 -3.04 -4.68
CA LEU A 73 -14.93 -3.82 -4.85
C LEU A 73 -15.21 -5.19 -5.50
N GLU A 74 -16.30 -5.87 -5.08
CA GLU A 74 -16.71 -7.14 -5.66
C GLU A 74 -17.08 -6.99 -7.16
N ASP A 75 -17.81 -5.94 -7.53
CA ASP A 75 -18.17 -5.63 -8.92
C ASP A 75 -16.93 -5.38 -9.80
N LEU A 76 -15.87 -4.80 -9.23
CA LEU A 76 -14.58 -4.57 -9.89
C LEU A 76 -13.66 -5.81 -9.88
N GLY A 77 -14.05 -6.89 -9.22
CA GLY A 77 -13.24 -8.10 -9.06
C GLY A 77 -12.02 -7.90 -8.14
N LEU A 78 -12.10 -6.97 -7.20
CA LEU A 78 -11.04 -6.65 -6.24
C LEU A 78 -11.39 -7.18 -4.86
N GLU A 79 -10.45 -7.88 -4.20
CA GLU A 79 -10.65 -8.36 -2.83
C GLU A 79 -10.46 -7.26 -1.77
N GLU A 80 -9.63 -6.26 -2.06
CA GLU A 80 -9.33 -5.16 -1.14
C GLU A 80 -8.97 -3.87 -1.89
N SER A 81 -9.23 -2.73 -1.27
CA SER A 81 -8.89 -1.41 -1.82
C SER A 81 -7.38 -1.21 -1.94
N GLY A 82 -6.97 -0.41 -2.92
CA GLY A 82 -5.60 0.04 -3.11
C GLY A 82 -5.07 0.81 -1.91
N LEU A 83 -5.92 1.58 -1.20
CA LEU A 83 -5.53 2.25 0.03
C LEU A 83 -5.17 1.25 1.13
N THR A 84 -5.93 0.16 1.29
CA THR A 84 -5.61 -0.90 2.25
C THR A 84 -4.27 -1.56 1.92
N LYS A 85 -4.00 -1.84 0.63
CA LYS A 85 -2.71 -2.35 0.16
C LYS A 85 -1.56 -1.39 0.49
N LEU A 86 -1.77 -0.10 0.26
CA LEU A 86 -0.79 0.95 0.56
C LEU A 86 -0.48 1.05 2.06
N ILE A 87 -1.51 0.98 2.92
CA ILE A 87 -1.35 0.99 4.37
C ILE A 87 -0.51 -0.21 4.82
N LYS A 88 -0.87 -1.43 4.40
CA LYS A 88 -0.13 -2.66 4.74
C LYS A 88 1.33 -2.59 4.30
N ALA A 89 1.57 -2.16 3.05
CA ALA A 89 2.93 -2.03 2.51
C ALA A 89 3.75 -0.98 3.26
N SER A 90 3.16 0.17 3.59
CA SER A 90 3.83 1.24 4.35
C SER A 90 4.17 0.81 5.78
N TYR A 91 3.28 0.06 6.42
CA TYR A 91 3.50 -0.47 7.76
C TYR A 91 4.66 -1.47 7.79
N ALA A 92 4.70 -2.37 6.81
CA ALA A 92 5.81 -3.31 6.61
C ALA A 92 7.13 -2.57 6.27
N LEU A 93 7.07 -1.52 5.45
CA LEU A 93 8.22 -0.69 5.08
C LEU A 93 8.89 -0.04 6.30
N LEU A 94 8.08 0.38 7.27
CA LEU A 94 8.56 0.96 8.53
C LEU A 94 9.07 -0.09 9.53
N GLY A 95 8.94 -1.39 9.21
CA GLY A 95 9.33 -2.49 10.10
C GLY A 95 8.45 -2.58 11.35
N LEU A 96 7.21 -2.10 11.27
CA LEU A 96 6.26 -2.12 12.38
C LEU A 96 5.59 -3.49 12.49
N ILE A 97 5.20 -3.85 13.71
CA ILE A 97 4.47 -5.10 14.01
C ILE A 97 3.27 -4.78 14.87
N ASN A 98 2.35 -5.74 14.98
CA ASN A 98 1.19 -5.63 15.88
C ASN A 98 1.34 -6.60 17.04
N TYR A 99 1.03 -6.13 18.25
CA TYR A 99 0.65 -7.00 19.35
C TYR A 99 -0.75 -6.64 19.84
N PHE A 100 -1.42 -7.61 20.46
CA PHE A 100 -2.83 -7.48 20.84
C PHE A 100 -3.00 -7.55 22.35
N THR A 101 -3.88 -6.70 22.86
CA THR A 101 -4.45 -6.83 24.21
C THR A 101 -5.94 -7.11 24.05
N ALA A 102 -6.45 -8.17 24.68
CA ALA A 102 -7.86 -8.54 24.61
C ALA A 102 -8.41 -8.83 26.02
N GLY A 103 -9.56 -8.23 26.33
CA GLY A 103 -10.33 -8.44 27.55
C GLY A 103 -11.82 -8.21 27.29
N GLU A 104 -12.66 -8.35 28.32
CA GLU A 104 -14.12 -8.27 28.19
C GLU A 104 -14.62 -6.91 27.67
N MET A 105 -13.92 -5.82 28.03
CA MET A 105 -14.30 -4.45 27.64
C MET A 105 -13.62 -3.97 26.36
N GLU A 106 -12.46 -4.50 25.99
CA GLU A 106 -11.65 -3.97 24.89
C GLU A 106 -10.79 -5.06 24.24
N ALA A 107 -10.77 -5.05 22.92
CA ALA A 107 -9.74 -5.70 22.11
C ALA A 107 -9.04 -4.61 21.28
N ARG A 108 -7.71 -4.52 21.40
CA ARG A 108 -6.92 -3.48 20.74
C ARG A 108 -5.64 -4.02 20.14
N ALA A 109 -5.33 -3.54 18.95
CA ALA A 109 -4.05 -3.70 18.28
C ALA A 109 -3.14 -2.51 18.59
N TRP A 110 -1.88 -2.78 18.90
CA TRP A 110 -0.85 -1.79 19.19
C TRP A 110 0.28 -1.89 18.19
N THR A 111 0.81 -0.72 17.80
CA THR A 111 1.94 -0.51 16.90
C THR A 111 3.23 -0.33 17.66
#